data_AF-A2CBG3-F1
#
_entry.id   AF-A2CBG3-F1
#
_cell.length_a   1.000
_cell.length_b   1.000
_cell.length_c   1.000
_cell.angle_alpha   90.00
_cell.angle_beta   90.00
_cell.angle_gamma   90.00
#
_symmetry.space_group_name_H-M   'P 1'
#
loop_
_entity.id
_entity.type
_entity.pdbx_description
1 polymer ?
#
loop_
_entity_poly.entity_id
_entity_poly.type
_entity_poly.pdbx_seq_one_letter_code
_entity_poly.pdbx_strand_id
1 'polypeptide(L)'
;MKLHITMSILNQQLKLALLRRQKGASALQQGFTLVELMIVIVIVGILSSVALPNFLNQTKKAAATEAKQQVSSIFKQTHAFVLENGSLGTVDGDCSDYAGTLTTIKEGAGFSYVCSGTQAAFVVTATGDTNDNNTKGVSVTLTGDSVKGTVASIATTGT
;
A
#
# COMPACT_ATOMS: atom_id res chain seq x y z
N MET A 1 -32.74 41.25 -69.08
CA MET A 1 -31.27 40.97 -68.95
C MET A 1 -30.76 40.88 -67.50
N LYS A 2 -31.59 41.11 -66.46
CA LYS A 2 -31.14 41.22 -65.05
C LYS A 2 -31.18 39.91 -64.24
N LEU A 3 -31.76 38.83 -64.79
CA LEU A 3 -31.81 37.49 -64.15
C LEU A 3 -30.62 36.58 -64.51
N HIS A 4 -29.94 36.81 -65.64
CA HIS A 4 -28.83 35.95 -66.09
C HIS A 4 -27.53 36.22 -65.30
N ILE A 5 -27.38 37.43 -64.76
CA ILE A 5 -26.21 37.87 -63.99
C ILE A 5 -26.26 37.34 -62.54
N THR A 6 -27.45 37.23 -61.94
CA THR A 6 -27.62 36.82 -60.53
C THR A 6 -27.35 35.33 -60.28
N MET A 7 -27.66 34.47 -61.25
CA MET A 7 -27.42 33.02 -61.16
C MET A 7 -25.92 32.66 -61.24
N SER A 8 -25.13 33.43 -61.99
CA SER A 8 -23.67 33.25 -62.07
C SER A 8 -22.96 33.65 -60.76
N ILE A 9 -23.43 34.72 -60.12
CA ILE A 9 -22.90 35.21 -58.84
C ILE A 9 -23.25 34.21 -57.71
N LEU A 10 -24.47 33.68 -57.66
CA LEU A 10 -24.88 32.71 -56.63
C LEU A 10 -24.05 31.42 -56.69
N ASN A 11 -23.80 30.89 -57.90
CA ASN A 11 -22.95 29.72 -58.09
C ASN A 11 -21.48 29.98 -57.74
N GLN A 12 -20.97 31.20 -57.97
CA GLN A 12 -19.63 31.60 -57.54
C GLN A 12 -19.54 31.73 -56.01
N GLN A 13 -20.53 32.32 -55.35
CA GLN A 13 -20.54 32.44 -53.89
C GLN A 13 -20.70 31.08 -53.20
N LEU A 14 -21.49 30.17 -53.77
CA LEU A 14 -21.60 28.80 -53.29
C LEU A 14 -20.26 28.06 -53.46
N LYS A 15 -19.60 28.18 -54.61
CA LYS A 15 -18.28 27.58 -54.86
C LYS A 15 -17.23 28.14 -53.89
N LEU A 16 -17.28 29.44 -53.60
CA LEU A 16 -16.39 30.09 -52.64
C LEU A 16 -16.67 29.64 -51.19
N ALA A 17 -17.94 29.45 -50.81
CA ALA A 17 -18.34 28.94 -49.51
C ALA A 17 -17.93 27.47 -49.31
N LEU A 18 -18.01 26.64 -50.36
CA LEU A 18 -17.54 25.25 -50.35
C LEU A 18 -16.01 25.15 -50.26
N LEU A 19 -15.29 26.02 -50.99
CA LEU A 19 -13.83 26.09 -50.91
C LEU A 19 -13.34 26.58 -49.53
N ARG A 20 -14.07 27.49 -48.87
CA ARG A 20 -13.81 27.86 -47.46
C ARG A 20 -14.05 26.71 -46.49
N ARG A 21 -15.08 25.87 -46.72
CA ARG A 21 -15.36 24.68 -45.91
C ARG A 21 -14.31 23.58 -46.09
N GLN A 22 -13.72 23.45 -47.28
CA GLN A 22 -12.59 22.53 -47.52
C GLN A 22 -11.27 22.99 -46.89
N LYS A 23 -11.10 24.29 -46.61
CA LYS A 23 -9.86 24.84 -46.04
C LYS A 23 -9.84 24.95 -44.51
N GLY A 24 -10.87 24.41 -43.83
CA GLY A 24 -11.12 24.61 -42.39
C GLY A 24 -11.12 23.35 -41.52
N ALA A 25 -10.57 22.22 -41.96
CA ALA A 25 -10.52 20.99 -41.17
C ALA A 25 -9.11 20.38 -41.15
N SER A 26 -8.25 20.90 -40.27
CA SER A 26 -7.15 20.20 -39.57
C SER A 26 -6.15 21.21 -39.00
N ALA A 27 -6.63 22.10 -38.12
CA ALA A 27 -5.72 22.76 -37.20
C ALA A 27 -5.28 21.72 -36.15
N LEU A 28 -3.99 21.37 -36.16
CA LEU A 28 -3.26 20.70 -35.09
C LEU A 28 -3.84 19.39 -34.52
N GLN A 29 -3.85 18.31 -35.30
CA GLN A 29 -3.71 16.98 -34.71
C GLN A 29 -2.21 16.63 -34.66
N GLN A 30 -1.46 17.30 -33.77
CA GLN A 30 -0.10 16.90 -33.44
C GLN A 30 -0.18 15.62 -32.60
N GLY A 31 -0.06 14.47 -33.26
CA GLY A 31 0.04 13.17 -32.60
C GLY A 31 1.40 13.00 -31.92
N PHE A 32 1.39 12.28 -30.79
CA PHE A 32 2.61 11.84 -30.11
C PHE A 32 3.45 10.99 -31.06
N THR A 33 4.72 11.33 -31.25
CA THR A 33 5.60 10.56 -32.12
C THR A 33 6.01 9.24 -31.44
N LEU A 34 6.25 8.21 -32.23
CA LEU A 34 6.71 6.91 -31.72
C LEU A 34 8.07 7.03 -31.00
N VAL A 35 8.90 7.98 -31.47
CA VAL A 35 10.22 8.28 -30.87
C VAL A 35 10.08 8.95 -29.50
N GLU A 36 9.12 9.86 -29.32
CA GLU A 36 8.83 10.44 -28.00
C GLU A 36 8.41 9.36 -27.01
N LEU A 37 7.57 8.42 -27.43
CA LEU A 37 7.13 7.32 -26.55
C LEU A 37 8.28 6.37 -26.22
N MET A 38 9.16 6.09 -27.19
CA MET A 38 10.33 5.23 -26.98
C MET A 38 11.27 5.81 -25.92
N ILE A 39 11.59 7.10 -25.99
CA ILE A 39 12.50 7.72 -25.01
C ILE A 39 11.86 7.73 -23.61
N VAL A 40 10.54 7.97 -23.52
CA VAL A 40 9.81 7.96 -22.24
C VAL A 40 9.87 6.59 -21.57
N ILE A 41 9.59 5.50 -22.30
CA ILE A 41 9.65 4.16 -21.70
C ILE A 41 11.08 3.77 -21.29
N VAL A 42 12.11 4.25 -22.00
CA VAL A 42 13.51 4.03 -21.62
C VAL A 42 13.83 4.74 -20.31
N ILE A 43 13.45 6.01 -20.16
CA ILE A 43 13.71 6.78 -18.94
C ILE A 43 12.93 6.18 -17.75
N VAL A 44 11.64 5.86 -17.92
CA VAL A 44 10.83 5.22 -16.88
C VAL A 44 11.38 3.83 -16.52
N GLY A 45 11.91 3.08 -17.48
CA GLY A 45 12.60 1.80 -17.25
C GLY A 45 13.81 1.96 -16.31
N ILE A 46 14.67 2.95 -16.57
CA ILE A 46 15.85 3.21 -15.75
C ILE A 46 15.45 3.63 -14.32
N LEU A 47 14.51 4.57 -14.21
CA LEU A 47 14.05 5.06 -12.90
C LEU A 47 13.34 3.98 -12.09
N SER A 48 12.46 3.19 -12.72
CA SER A 48 11.71 2.12 -12.04
C SER A 48 12.60 1.00 -11.53
N SER A 49 13.70 0.69 -12.23
CA SER A 49 14.67 -0.33 -11.80
C SER A 49 15.28 -0.05 -10.42
N VAL A 50 15.42 1.22 -10.03
CA VAL A 50 15.99 1.62 -8.71
C VAL A 50 14.89 1.99 -7.72
N ALA A 51 13.85 2.69 -8.18
CA ALA A 51 12.79 3.19 -7.31
C ALA A 51 11.90 2.06 -6.77
N LEU A 52 11.54 1.08 -7.60
CA LEU A 52 10.63 0.00 -7.21
C LEU A 52 11.20 -0.89 -6.08
N PRO A 53 12.43 -1.44 -6.16
CA PRO A 53 12.96 -2.26 -5.07
C PRO A 53 13.13 -1.47 -3.77
N ASN A 54 13.50 -0.19 -3.86
CA ASN A 54 13.59 0.68 -2.69
C ASN A 54 12.21 0.89 -2.06
N PHE A 55 11.20 1.24 -2.85
CA PHE A 55 9.83 1.41 -2.39
C PHE A 55 9.31 0.15 -1.66
N LEU A 56 9.50 -1.04 -2.24
CA LEU A 56 9.08 -2.31 -1.62
C LEU A 56 9.79 -2.59 -0.29
N ASN A 57 11.07 -2.22 -0.14
CA ASN A 57 11.78 -2.36 1.13
C ASN A 57 11.28 -1.35 2.17
N GLN A 58 10.92 -0.14 1.76
CA GLN A 58 10.38 0.87 2.68
C GLN A 58 8.99 0.49 3.18
N THR A 59 8.13 -0.09 2.33
CA THR A 59 6.82 -0.60 2.75
C THR A 59 6.97 -1.78 3.72
N LYS A 60 7.93 -2.69 3.50
CA LYS A 60 8.25 -3.79 4.43
C LYS A 60 8.69 -3.30 5.80
N LYS A 61 9.57 -2.29 5.84
CA LYS A 61 10.01 -1.67 7.10
C LYS A 61 8.87 -0.94 7.82
N ALA A 62 7.99 -0.28 7.08
CA ALA A 62 6.80 0.34 7.65
C ALA A 62 5.88 -0.72 8.27
N ALA A 63 5.63 -1.82 7.56
CA ALA A 63 4.83 -2.95 8.04
C ALA A 63 5.44 -3.60 9.30
N ALA A 64 6.76 -3.80 9.33
CA ALA A 64 7.47 -4.30 10.51
C ALA A 64 7.35 -3.33 11.72
N THR A 65 7.36 -2.03 11.47
CA THR A 65 7.19 -1.00 12.51
C THR A 65 5.77 -1.01 13.07
N GLU A 66 4.76 -1.16 12.21
CA GLU A 66 3.36 -1.31 12.62
C GLU A 66 3.20 -2.58 13.47
N ALA A 67 3.72 -3.72 13.02
CA ALA A 67 3.70 -4.96 13.80
C ALA A 67 4.37 -4.80 15.16
N LYS A 68 5.50 -4.09 15.25
CA LYS A 68 6.17 -3.79 16.53
C LYS A 68 5.30 -2.97 17.48
N GLN A 69 4.54 -1.99 16.96
CA GLN A 69 3.59 -1.22 17.76
C GLN A 69 2.45 -2.10 18.25
N GLN A 70 1.90 -2.96 17.38
CA GLN A 70 0.82 -3.88 17.73
C GLN A 70 1.24 -4.89 18.80
N VAL A 71 2.39 -5.55 18.61
CA VAL A 71 2.96 -6.47 19.60
C VAL A 71 3.18 -5.79 20.96
N SER A 72 3.64 -4.55 20.97
CA SER A 72 3.79 -3.76 22.21
C SER A 72 2.45 -3.40 22.85
N SER A 73 1.42 -3.15 22.04
CA SER A 73 0.06 -2.90 22.52
C SER A 73 -0.54 -4.16 23.17
N ILE A 74 -0.39 -5.31 22.52
CA ILE A 74 -0.83 -6.62 23.05
C ILE A 74 -0.16 -6.86 24.40
N PHE A 75 1.17 -6.69 24.50
CA PHE A 75 1.90 -6.85 25.76
C PHE A 75 1.36 -5.97 26.88
N LYS A 76 1.09 -4.68 26.61
CA LYS A 76 0.52 -3.75 27.60
C LYS A 76 -0.88 -4.17 28.05
N GLN A 77 -1.71 -4.66 27.12
CA GLN A 77 -3.05 -5.15 27.44
C GLN A 77 -2.98 -6.42 28.29
N THR A 78 -2.09 -7.35 27.95
CA THR A 78 -1.85 -8.54 28.78
C THR A 78 -1.36 -8.16 30.17
N HIS A 79 -0.46 -7.17 30.28
CA HIS A 79 -0.03 -6.68 31.58
C HIS A 79 -1.20 -6.10 32.40
N ALA A 80 -2.06 -5.28 31.78
CA ALA A 80 -3.27 -4.76 32.44
C ALA A 80 -4.19 -5.90 32.90
N PHE A 81 -4.40 -6.91 32.07
CA PHE A 81 -5.20 -8.08 32.42
C PHE A 81 -4.64 -8.83 33.63
N VAL A 82 -3.31 -9.01 33.70
CA VAL A 82 -2.64 -9.66 34.85
C VAL A 82 -2.76 -8.80 36.11
N LEU A 83 -2.75 -7.47 36.00
CA LEU A 83 -2.99 -6.58 37.14
C LEU A 83 -4.42 -6.70 37.68
N GLU A 84 -5.41 -6.88 36.81
CA GLU A 84 -6.83 -6.97 37.19
C GLU A 84 -7.22 -8.37 37.70
N ASN A 85 -6.73 -9.43 37.06
CA ASN A 85 -7.14 -10.82 37.32
C ASN A 85 -6.09 -11.60 38.11
N GLY A 86 -4.93 -11.01 38.39
CA GLY A 86 -3.88 -11.53 39.27
C GLY A 86 -2.92 -12.53 38.63
N SER A 87 -3.32 -13.28 37.60
CA SER A 87 -2.43 -14.23 36.93
C SER A 87 -2.83 -14.53 35.49
N LEU A 88 -1.81 -14.72 34.65
CA LEU A 88 -1.91 -15.42 33.37
C LEU A 88 -1.36 -16.84 33.57
N GLY A 89 -2.12 -17.85 33.18
CA GLY A 89 -1.61 -19.23 33.09
C GLY A 89 -0.49 -19.35 32.03
N THR A 90 -0.08 -20.60 31.75
CA THR A 90 0.74 -20.85 30.57
C THR A 90 -0.08 -20.55 29.33
N VAL A 91 0.45 -19.70 28.46
CA VAL A 91 -0.16 -19.30 27.21
C VAL A 91 0.53 -20.04 26.09
N ASP A 92 -0.23 -20.55 25.14
CA ASP A 92 0.28 -21.14 23.89
C ASP A 92 -0.84 -21.14 22.85
N GLY A 93 -0.88 -20.13 22.00
CA GLY A 93 -1.91 -20.00 20.98
C GLY A 93 -2.09 -18.59 20.46
N ASP A 94 -3.18 -18.35 19.75
CA ASP A 94 -3.51 -17.02 19.26
C ASP A 94 -3.69 -16.05 20.43
N CYS A 95 -3.17 -14.84 20.27
CA CYS A 95 -3.25 -13.85 21.34
C CYS A 95 -4.72 -13.52 21.72
N SER A 96 -5.68 -13.72 20.79
CA SER A 96 -7.13 -13.53 20.95
C SER A 96 -7.71 -14.16 22.21
N ASP A 97 -7.15 -15.29 22.61
CA ASP A 97 -7.73 -16.17 23.61
C ASP A 97 -7.37 -15.76 25.04
N TYR A 98 -6.35 -14.89 25.20
CA TYR A 98 -5.74 -14.59 26.50
C TYR A 98 -5.73 -13.11 26.86
N ALA A 99 -5.98 -12.21 25.90
CA ALA A 99 -6.17 -10.78 26.15
C ALA A 99 -7.61 -10.39 25.79
N GLY A 100 -8.56 -10.76 26.65
CA GLY A 100 -10.01 -10.48 26.57
C GLY A 100 -10.47 -9.64 25.36
N THR A 101 -11.02 -10.30 24.34
CA THR A 101 -11.59 -9.67 23.15
C THR A 101 -10.64 -8.65 22.50
N LEU A 102 -9.50 -9.12 21.96
CA LEU A 102 -8.63 -8.33 21.09
C LEU A 102 -9.31 -8.00 19.76
N THR A 103 -10.28 -7.09 19.80
CA THR A 103 -10.98 -6.55 18.62
C THR A 103 -10.13 -5.56 17.81
N THR A 104 -8.82 -5.55 18.03
CA THR A 104 -7.88 -4.71 17.27
C THR A 104 -6.70 -5.48 16.71
N ILE A 105 -6.74 -6.82 16.71
CA ILE A 105 -5.91 -7.54 15.74
C ILE A 105 -6.60 -7.33 14.41
N LYS A 106 -6.14 -6.34 13.64
CA LYS A 106 -6.53 -6.23 12.23
C LYS A 106 -6.07 -7.51 11.55
N GLU A 107 -6.96 -8.48 11.44
CA GLU A 107 -6.88 -9.66 10.56
C GLU A 107 -6.56 -9.26 9.09
N GLY A 108 -6.63 -7.98 8.75
CA GLY A 108 -6.31 -7.44 7.41
C GLY A 108 -4.92 -6.80 7.24
N ALA A 109 -4.01 -6.87 8.21
CA ALA A 109 -2.68 -6.23 8.10
C ALA A 109 -1.56 -7.19 7.61
N GLY A 110 -1.92 -8.40 7.15
CA GLY A 110 -0.94 -9.37 6.66
C GLY A 110 0.01 -9.89 7.73
N PHE A 111 -0.39 -9.87 9.01
CA PHE A 111 0.34 -10.47 10.14
C PHE A 111 -0.59 -11.31 11.01
N SER A 112 -0.12 -12.49 11.41
CA SER A 112 -0.73 -13.34 12.45
C SER A 112 0.01 -13.15 13.78
N TYR A 113 -0.71 -13.16 14.90
CA TYR A 113 -0.18 -12.85 16.23
C TYR A 113 -0.38 -14.02 17.19
N VAL A 114 0.73 -14.65 17.57
CA VAL A 114 0.76 -15.79 18.49
C VAL A 114 1.36 -15.34 19.82
N CYS A 115 0.70 -15.70 20.90
CA CYS A 115 1.14 -15.46 22.26
C CYS A 115 1.58 -16.79 22.88
N SER A 116 2.69 -16.79 23.61
CA SER A 116 3.17 -18.00 24.27
C SER A 116 3.97 -17.71 25.54
N GLY A 117 4.26 -18.75 26.30
CA GLY A 117 5.10 -18.71 27.48
C GLY A 117 4.33 -18.52 28.77
N THR A 118 4.97 -17.90 29.77
CA THR A 118 4.39 -17.70 31.10
C THR A 118 4.33 -16.23 31.45
N GLN A 119 3.59 -15.86 32.47
CA GLN A 119 3.51 -14.48 32.95
C GLN A 119 4.88 -13.82 33.27
N ALA A 120 5.92 -14.58 33.61
CA ALA A 120 7.29 -14.07 33.84
C ALA A 120 8.16 -14.01 32.58
N ALA A 121 7.78 -14.75 31.54
CA ALA A 121 8.48 -14.85 30.26
C ALA A 121 7.43 -14.96 29.14
N PHE A 122 6.64 -13.91 29.00
CA PHE A 122 5.55 -13.83 28.05
C PHE A 122 6.10 -13.40 26.71
N VAL A 123 5.69 -14.11 25.66
CA VAL A 123 6.18 -13.92 24.30
C VAL A 123 5.00 -13.57 23.41
N VAL A 124 5.15 -12.52 22.62
CA VAL A 124 4.19 -12.13 21.58
C VAL A 124 4.94 -12.09 20.26
N THR A 125 4.50 -12.90 19.31
CA THR A 125 5.13 -13.03 17.99
C THR A 125 4.14 -12.64 16.91
N ALA A 126 4.47 -11.59 16.16
CA ALA A 126 3.83 -11.25 14.90
C ALA A 126 4.58 -11.91 13.73
N THR A 127 3.90 -12.70 12.92
CA THR A 127 4.45 -13.36 11.74
C THR A 127 3.74 -12.86 10.49
N GLY A 128 4.50 -12.33 9.53
CA GLY A 128 3.95 -11.84 8.28
C GLY A 128 3.40 -12.96 7.39
N ASP A 129 2.32 -12.68 6.68
CA ASP A 129 1.68 -13.57 5.73
C ASP A 129 2.63 -13.93 4.60
N THR A 130 2.78 -15.22 4.36
CA THR A 130 3.60 -15.77 3.28
C THR A 130 3.09 -15.42 1.88
N ASN A 131 1.82 -15.02 1.76
CA ASN A 131 1.17 -14.63 0.52
C ASN A 131 1.31 -13.13 0.20
N ASP A 132 1.69 -12.31 1.19
CA ASP A 132 1.88 -10.87 1.01
C ASP A 132 3.36 -10.54 0.81
N ASN A 133 3.71 -10.02 -0.36
CA ASN A 133 5.09 -9.61 -0.67
C ASN A 133 5.63 -8.50 0.25
N ASN A 134 4.75 -7.79 0.96
CA ASN A 134 5.08 -6.72 1.89
C ASN A 134 5.36 -7.21 3.31
N THR A 135 4.89 -8.40 3.70
CA THR A 135 5.08 -8.93 5.07
C THR A 135 5.79 -10.29 5.09
N LYS A 136 5.88 -10.97 3.94
CA LYS A 136 6.58 -12.25 3.79
C LYS A 136 8.00 -12.21 4.35
N GLY A 137 8.27 -13.12 5.28
CA GLY A 137 9.57 -13.28 5.93
C GLY A 137 9.84 -12.28 7.05
N VAL A 138 8.94 -11.32 7.28
CA VAL A 138 9.01 -10.39 8.41
C VAL A 138 8.41 -11.05 9.64
N SER A 139 9.16 -11.07 10.74
CA SER A 139 8.63 -11.47 12.05
C SER A 139 9.08 -10.50 13.13
N VAL A 140 8.20 -10.21 14.08
CA VAL A 140 8.48 -9.37 15.24
C VAL A 140 8.14 -10.14 16.50
N THR A 141 9.13 -10.38 17.34
CA THR A 141 8.94 -11.09 18.61
C THR A 141 9.29 -10.17 19.76
N LEU A 142 8.34 -10.00 20.68
CA LEU A 142 8.54 -9.34 21.96
C LEU A 142 8.55 -10.39 23.05
N THR A 143 9.51 -10.27 23.97
CA THR A 143 9.56 -11.07 25.18
C THR A 143 9.61 -10.15 26.39
N GLY A 144 8.82 -10.43 27.42
CA GLY A 144 8.76 -9.61 28.62
C GLY A 144 8.10 -10.30 29.81
N ASP A 145 8.20 -9.66 30.97
CA ASP A 145 7.54 -10.06 32.21
C ASP A 145 6.20 -9.30 32.30
N SER A 146 5.10 -10.01 32.04
CA SER A 146 3.74 -9.45 32.07
C SER A 146 3.25 -9.17 33.50
N VAL A 147 3.93 -9.64 34.54
CA VAL A 147 3.62 -9.27 35.93
C VAL A 147 4.23 -7.91 36.26
N LYS A 148 5.47 -7.69 35.83
CA LYS A 148 6.20 -6.42 36.07
C LYS A 148 5.98 -5.36 34.99
N GLY A 149 5.30 -5.72 33.89
CA GLY A 149 5.13 -4.84 32.73
C GLY A 149 6.45 -4.50 32.04
N THR A 150 7.51 -5.29 32.25
CA THR A 150 8.86 -5.00 31.77
C THR A 150 9.13 -5.78 30.48
N VAL A 151 9.50 -5.08 29.41
CA VAL A 151 9.93 -5.70 28.16
C VAL A 151 11.41 -6.08 28.26
N ALA A 152 11.72 -7.35 28.04
CA ALA A 152 13.08 -7.88 28.07
C ALA A 152 13.78 -7.69 26.71
N SER A 153 13.07 -7.94 25.61
CA SER A 153 13.61 -7.76 24.25
C SER A 153 12.50 -7.58 23.22
N ILE A 154 12.82 -6.84 22.16
CA ILE A 154 12.02 -6.80 20.93
C ILE A 154 12.96 -7.08 19.77
N ALA A 155 12.76 -8.22 19.10
CA ALA A 155 13.51 -8.63 17.94
C ALA A 155 12.64 -8.48 16.68
N THR A 156 13.26 -8.09 15.58
CA THR A 156 12.63 -8.05 14.26
C THR A 156 13.54 -8.76 13.27
N THR A 157 12.99 -9.70 12.51
CA THR A 157 13.71 -10.47 11.48
C THR A 157 13.06 -10.19 10.12
N GLY A 158 13.85 -10.15 9.05
CA GLY A 158 13.34 -10.10 7.67
C GLY A 158 13.13 -8.71 7.05
N THR A 159 13.78 -7.66 7.57
CA THR A 159 13.77 -6.29 7.01
C THR A 159 14.71 -6.09 5.84
#